data_AF-A0A158M6G7-F1
#
_entry.id   AF-A0A158M6G7-F1
#
_cell.length_a   1.000
_cell.length_b   1.000
_cell.length_c   1.000
_cell.angle_alpha   90.00
_cell.angle_beta   90.00
_cell.angle_gamma   90.00
#
_symmetry.space_group_name_H-M   'P 1'
#
loop_
_entity.id
_entity.type
_entity.pdbx_description
1 polymer ?
#
loop_
_entity_poly.entity_id
_entity_poly.type
_entity_poly.pdbx_seq_one_letter_code
_entity_poly.pdbx_strand_id
1 'polypeptide(L)' 'MRTTLAELGDVFRQPQPVDPRPNYIHLSDALFFTTDGEPISLQPTLWRGRLAQVDGFILGKLQPQ' A
#
# COMPACT_ATOMS: atom_id res chain seq x y z
N MET A 1 -11.83 16.21 -10.58
CA MET A 1 -11.28 15.36 -11.66
C MET A 1 -11.02 13.98 -11.08
N ARG A 2 -11.53 12.90 -11.71
CA ARG A 2 -11.34 11.51 -11.24
C ARG A 2 -10.16 10.89 -12.00
N THR A 3 -8.95 11.03 -11.47
CA THR A 3 -7.76 10.31 -11.94
C THR A 3 -8.00 8.81 -11.82
N THR A 4 -7.76 8.03 -12.87
CA THR A 4 -7.89 6.58 -12.80
C THR A 4 -6.71 5.99 -12.01
N LEU A 5 -6.91 4.89 -11.27
CA LEU A 5 -5.83 4.29 -10.47
C LEU A 5 -4.60 3.90 -11.32
N ALA A 6 -4.82 3.56 -12.59
CA ALA A 6 -3.77 3.26 -13.54
C ALA A 6 -2.83 4.45 -13.80
N GLU A 7 -3.36 5.68 -13.87
CA GLU A 7 -2.59 6.91 -14.10
C GLU A 7 -1.64 7.23 -12.93
N LEU A 8 -1.99 6.83 -11.70
CA LEU A 8 -1.10 6.97 -10.53
C LEU A 8 0.15 6.07 -10.65
N GLY A 9 0.09 5.01 -11.47
CA GLY A 9 1.22 4.12 -11.73
C GLY A 9 2.23 4.67 -12.74
N ASP A 10 1.88 5.73 -13.48
CA ASP A 10 2.69 6.24 -14.59
C ASP A 10 4.06 6.80 -14.13
N VAL A 11 4.15 7.29 -12.89
CA VAL A 11 5.41 7.75 -12.27
C VAL A 11 6.47 6.65 -12.18
N PHE A 12 6.07 5.38 -12.14
CA PHE A 12 6.99 4.25 -12.08
C PHE A 12 7.41 3.74 -13.46
N ARG A 13 6.80 4.21 -14.56
CA ARG A 13 7.24 3.87 -15.92
C ARG A 13 8.50 4.64 -16.35
N GLN A 14 8.85 5.69 -15.62
CA GLN A 14 10.07 6.46 -15.87
C GLN A 14 11.30 5.73 -15.31
N PRO A 15 12.47 5.87 -15.96
CA PRO A 15 13.72 5.33 -15.44
C PRO A 15 13.97 5.82 -14.01
N GLN A 16 14.07 4.90 -13.07
CA GLN A 16 14.38 5.23 -11.69
C GLN A 16 15.88 5.55 -11.54
N PRO A 17 16.27 6.40 -10.57
CA PRO A 17 17.67 6.61 -10.24
C PRO A 17 18.37 5.29 -9.91
N VAL A 18 19.69 5.22 -10.15
CA VAL A 18 20.50 4.02 -9.85
C VAL A 18 20.46 3.63 -8.36
N ASP A 19 20.19 4.61 -7.50
CA ASP A 19 19.95 4.44 -6.07
C ASP A 19 18.59 5.09 -5.72
N PRO A 20 17.48 4.36 -5.87
CA PRO A 20 16.16 4.90 -5.60
C PRO A 20 16.01 5.12 -4.09
N ARG A 21 15.58 6.32 -3.70
CA ARG A 21 15.24 6.59 -2.30
C ARG A 21 14.10 5.67 -1.87
N PRO A 22 14.11 5.14 -0.62
CA PRO A 22 13.04 4.29 -0.14
C PRO A 22 11.71 5.05 -0.14
N ASN A 23 10.72 4.48 -0.83
CA ASN A 23 9.35 4.94 -0.76
C ASN A 23 8.73 4.46 0.55
N TYR A 24 8.11 5.38 1.27
CA TYR A 24 7.38 5.08 2.49
C TYR A 24 5.90 5.08 2.19
N ILE A 25 5.22 4.00 2.58
CA ILE A 25 3.77 3.97 2.60
C ILE A 25 3.31 4.19 4.04
N HIS A 26 2.34 5.08 4.19
CA HIS A 26 1.61 5.30 5.42
C HIS A 26 0.19 4.84 5.20
N LEU A 27 -0.27 3.88 6.01
CA LEU A 27 -1.66 3.44 6.01
C LEU A 27 -2.27 3.85 7.34
N SER A 28 -3.37 4.61 7.28
CA SER A 28 -4.26 4.77 8.41
C SER A 28 -5.21 3.58 8.48
N ASP A 29 -5.69 3.28 9.68
CA ASP A 29 -6.71 2.27 9.93
C ASP A 29 -6.36 0.86 9.44
N ALA A 30 -5.06 0.51 9.43
CA ALA A 30 -4.61 -0.80 9.00
C ALA A 30 -4.96 -1.88 10.03
N LEU A 31 -5.36 -3.05 9.53
CA LEU A 31 -5.60 -4.27 10.31
C LEU A 31 -4.49 -5.28 10.01
N PHE A 32 -3.95 -5.90 11.05
CA PHE A 32 -2.89 -6.90 10.95
C PHE A 32 -3.43 -8.26 11.35
N PHE A 33 -3.01 -9.28 10.61
CA PHE A 33 -3.41 -10.66 10.83
C PHE A 33 -2.17 -11.55 10.91
N THR A 34 -2.25 -12.59 11.71
CA THR A 34 -1.27 -13.68 11.72
C THR A 34 -1.39 -14.54 10.45
N THR A 35 -0.44 -15.45 10.23
CA THR A 35 -0.49 -16.37 9.08
C THR A 35 -1.73 -17.27 9.07
N ASP A 36 -2.32 -17.51 10.24
CA ASP A 36 -3.52 -18.33 10.41
C ASP A 36 -4.81 -17.51 10.26
N GLY A 37 -4.69 -16.21 9.97
CA GLY A 37 -5.83 -15.31 9.72
C GLY A 37 -6.40 -14.66 10.98
N GLU A 38 -5.82 -14.92 12.16
CA GLU A 38 -6.27 -14.29 13.40
C GLU A 38 -5.77 -12.83 13.51
N PRO A 39 -6.63 -11.86 13.88
CA PRO A 39 -6.23 -10.46 13.97
C PRO A 39 -5.25 -10.23 15.12
N ILE A 40 -4.12 -9.57 14.83
CA ILE A 40 -3.13 -9.14 15.83
C ILE A 40 -3.67 -7.97 16.67
N SER A 41 -4.47 -7.10 16.04
CA SER A 41 -5.18 -6.01 16.70
C SER A 41 -6.57 -5.85 16.08
N LEU A 42 -7.58 -5.68 16.94
CA LEU A 42 -8.94 -5.34 16.54
C LEU A 42 -9.14 -3.82 16.39
N GLN A 43 -8.16 -3.02 16.82
CA GLN A 43 -8.20 -1.57 16.67
C GLN A 43 -7.46 -1.15 15.40
N PRO A 44 -8.02 -0.20 14.63
CA PRO A 44 -7.33 0.37 13.48
C PRO A 44 -5.99 0.98 13.92
N THR A 45 -4.91 0.60 13.24
CA THR A 45 -3.54 0.97 13.65
C THR A 45 -2.82 1.70 12.52
N LEU A 46 -2.00 2.69 12.87
CA LEU A 46 -1.12 3.35 11.90
C LEU A 46 0.00 2.40 11.49
N TRP A 47 0.19 2.22 10.18
CA TRP A 47 1.33 1.48 9.66
C TRP A 47 2.29 2.40 8.91
N ARG A 48 3.59 2.18 9.15
CA ARG A 48 4.69 2.77 8.38
C ARG A 48 5.68 1.68 7.99
N GLY A 49 5.81 1.44 6.69
CA GLY A 49 6.77 0.47 6.14
C GLY A 49 7.64 1.06 5.04
N ARG A 50 8.82 0.47 4.86
CA ARG A 50 9.61 0.59 3.63
C ARG A 50 9.24 -0.59 2.75
N LEU A 51 8.77 -0.32 1.54
CA LEU A 51 8.56 -1.36 0.54
C LEU A 51 9.66 -1.22 -0.51
N ALA A 52 10.46 -2.26 -0.68
CA ALA A 52 11.39 -2.37 -1.79
C ALA A 52 10.64 -2.78 -3.07
N GLN A 53 9.62 -3.62 -2.94
CA GLN A 53 8.72 -4.06 -4.01
C GLN A 53 7.41 -4.54 -3.37
N VAL A 54 6.29 -4.37 -4.09
CA VAL A 54 5.02 -5.03 -3.78
C VAL A 54 4.80 -6.06 -4.87
N ASP A 55 4.95 -7.35 -4.54
CA ASP A 55 4.80 -8.44 -5.52
C ASP A 55 3.32 -8.74 -5.86
N GLY A 56 2.42 -8.20 -5.06
CA GLY A 56 0.97 -8.24 -5.27
C GLY A 56 0.25 -7.58 -4.09
N PHE A 57 -0.89 -6.95 -4.36
CA PHE A 57 -1.77 -6.41 -3.32
C PHE A 57 -3.22 -6.76 -3.64
N ILE A 58 -4.05 -6.85 -2.60
CA ILE A 58 -5.50 -7.03 -2.71
C ILE A 58 -6.14 -5.81 -2.05
N LEU A 59 -6.83 -4.98 -2.83
CA LEU A 59 -7.48 -3.75 -2.34
C LEU A 59 -8.70 -4.02 -1.44
N GLY A 60 -9.08 -5.28 -1.25
CA GLY A 60 -10.32 -5.65 -0.55
C GLY A 60 -11.56 -5.12 -1.29
N LYS A 61 -12.65 -4.92 -0.55
CA LYS A 61 -13.89 -4.32 -1.10
C LYS A 61 -13.77 -2.80 -1.05
N LEU A 62 -13.60 -2.18 -2.21
CA LEU A 62 -13.77 -0.73 -2.35
C LEU A 62 -15.26 -0.41 -2.17
N GLN A 63 -15.61 0.20 -1.03
CA GLN A 63 -16.96 0.74 -0.83
C GLN A 63 -17.02 2.16 -1.40
N PRO A 64 -17.99 2.48 -2.28
CA PRO A 64 -18.21 3.86 -2.66
C PRO A 64 -18.70 4.67 -1.45
N GLN A 65 -18.11 5.85 -1.26
CA GLN A 65 -18.60 6.87 -0.33
C GLN A 65 -19.72 7.69 -0.99
#